data_AF-A0A3D1Q9V6-F1
#
_entry.id   AF-A0A3D1Q9V6-F1
#
_cell.length_a   1.000
_cell.length_b   1.000
_cell.length_c   1.000
_cell.angle_alpha   90.00
_cell.angle_beta   90.00
_cell.angle_gamma   90.00
#
_symmetry.space_group_name_H-M   'P 1'
#
loop_
_entity.id
_entity.type
_entity.pdbx_description
1 polymer ?
#
loop_
_entity_poly.entity_id
_entity_poly.type
_entity_poly.pdbx_seq_one_letter_code
_entity_poly.pdbx_strand_id
1 'polypeptide(L)' 'GIHIHISETRQEMEDIVKQYGVSPVKLMLENGVFTRPTLAAHCVHVSDDDIAILQQNRVGVAHNPESNMKLA' A
#
# COMPACT_ATOMS: atom_id res chain seq x y z
N GLY A 1 8.22 -14.64 0.53
CA GLY A 1 7.37 -13.52 0.07
C GLY A 1 7.90 -12.22 0.64
N ILE A 2 7.22 -11.11 0.39
CA ILE A 2 7.49 -9.80 0.96
C ILE A 2 6.36 -9.47 1.94
N HIS A 3 6.69 -8.90 3.10
CA HIS A 3 5.71 -8.30 4.00
C HIS A 3 6.11 -6.84 4.19
N ILE A 4 5.20 -5.91 3.93
CA ILE A 4 5.51 -4.48 3.91
C ILE A 4 4.31 -3.65 4.38
N HIS A 5 4.56 -2.55 5.08
CA HIS A 5 3.53 -1.55 5.37
C HIS A 5 3.34 -0.68 4.15
N ILE A 6 2.09 -0.38 3.80
CA ILE A 6 1.79 0.46 2.65
C ILE A 6 0.51 1.23 2.85
N SER A 7 0.54 2.52 2.50
CA SER A 7 -0.64 3.40 2.55
C SER A 7 -1.31 3.38 3.93
N GLU A 8 -0.52 3.43 5.01
CA GLU A 8 -0.99 3.37 6.39
C GLU A 8 -1.46 4.74 6.87
N THR A 9 -0.74 5.82 6.52
CA THR A 9 -1.04 7.18 6.97
C THR A 9 -1.25 8.17 5.82
N ARG A 10 -1.99 9.26 6.06
CA ARG A 10 -2.13 10.34 5.06
C ARG A 10 -0.80 11.02 4.74
N GLN A 11 0.06 11.19 5.74
CA GLN A 11 1.37 11.80 5.58
C GLN A 11 2.24 10.99 4.60
N GLU A 12 2.27 9.65 4.74
CA GLU A 12 2.95 8.77 3.80
C GLU A 12 2.44 8.98 2.37
N MET A 13 1.13 9.03 2.17
CA MET A 13 0.53 9.28 0.85
C MET A 13 1.00 10.60 0.26
N GLU A 14 0.93 11.68 1.05
CA GLU A 14 1.33 13.02 0.60
C GLU A 14 2.83 13.09 0.25
N ASP A 15 3.69 12.52 1.10
CA ASP A 15 5.13 12.52 0.90
C ASP A 15 5.54 11.70 -0.33
N ILE A 16 4.96 10.51 -0.51
CA ILE A 16 5.24 9.65 -1.67
C ILE A 16 4.73 10.27 -2.96
N VAL A 17 3.51 10.82 -2.98
CA VAL A 17 2.98 11.51 -4.17
C VAL A 17 3.83 12.74 -4.50
N LYS A 18 4.26 13.52 -3.49
CA LYS A 18 5.14 14.67 -3.70
C LYS A 18 6.50 14.28 -4.26
N GLN A 19 7.08 13.18 -3.80
CA GLN A 19 8.43 12.76 -4.20
C GLN A 19 8.45 11.96 -5.51
N TYR A 20 7.46 11.12 -5.76
CA TYR A 20 7.46 10.14 -6.85
C TYR A 20 6.31 10.33 -7.84
N GLY A 21 5.33 11.19 -7.57
CA GLY A 21 4.22 11.50 -8.47
C GLY A 21 3.16 10.39 -8.62
N VAL A 22 3.28 9.32 -7.84
CA VAL A 22 2.38 8.15 -7.86
C VAL A 22 2.03 7.72 -6.43
N SER A 23 0.99 6.91 -6.26
CA SER A 23 0.65 6.34 -4.95
C SER A 23 1.73 5.36 -4.46
N PRO A 24 1.82 5.08 -3.14
CA PRO A 24 2.69 4.03 -2.60
C PRO A 24 2.48 2.67 -3.26
N VAL A 25 1.22 2.27 -3.49
CA VAL A 25 0.88 1.00 -4.16
C VAL A 25 1.43 0.97 -5.58
N LYS A 26 1.22 2.04 -6.37
CA LYS A 26 1.74 2.11 -7.73
C LYS A 26 3.27 2.18 -7.76
N LEU A 27 3.89 2.87 -6.81
CA LEU A 27 5.35 2.88 -6.67
C LEU A 27 5.91 1.47 -6.44
N MET A 28 5.26 0.67 -5.57
CA MET A 28 5.67 -0.72 -5.34
C MET A 28 5.47 -1.60 -6.59
N LEU A 29 4.42 -1.36 -7.36
CA LEU A 29 4.21 -2.03 -8.65
C LEU A 29 5.36 -1.72 -9.63
N GLU A 30 5.68 -0.44 -9.82
CA GLU A 30 6.72 0.01 -10.76
C GLU A 30 8.12 -0.49 -10.38
N ASN A 31 8.38 -0.67 -9.08
CA ASN A 31 9.63 -1.24 -8.56
C ASN A 31 9.63 -2.78 -8.52
N GLY A 32 8.58 -3.43 -9.02
CA GLY A 32 8.50 -4.88 -9.14
C GLY A 32 8.33 -5.63 -7.82
N VAL A 33 7.92 -4.96 -6.74
CA VAL A 33 7.70 -5.60 -5.43
C VAL A 33 6.65 -6.70 -5.54
N PHE A 34 5.58 -6.45 -6.29
CA PHE A 34 4.49 -7.41 -6.46
C PHE A 34 4.80 -8.55 -7.44
N THR A 35 6.01 -8.62 -8.00
CA THR A 35 6.48 -9.81 -8.76
C THR A 35 6.72 -11.02 -7.85
N ARG A 36 6.74 -10.82 -6.53
CA ARG A 36 6.83 -11.87 -5.52
C ARG A 36 5.56 -11.91 -4.69
N PRO A 37 5.18 -13.07 -4.12
CA PRO A 37 4.06 -13.16 -3.17
C PRO A 37 4.22 -12.13 -2.06
N THR A 38 3.25 -11.23 -1.92
CA THR A 38 3.33 -10.08 -1.02
C THR A 38 2.13 -10.03 -0.09
N LEU A 39 2.39 -9.74 1.18
CA LEU A 39 1.39 -9.34 2.18
C LEU A 39 1.60 -7.85 2.46
N ALA A 40 0.58 -7.04 2.20
CA ALA A 40 0.57 -5.61 2.45
C ALA A 40 -0.20 -5.33 3.75
N ALA A 41 0.47 -4.72 4.72
CA ALA A 41 -0.16 -4.34 5.97
C ALA A 41 -0.85 -2.98 5.86
N HIS A 42 -1.94 -2.82 6.60
CA HIS A 42 -2.76 -1.61 6.73
C HIS A 42 -3.65 -1.33 5.51
N CYS A 43 -3.07 -0.81 4.42
CA CYS A 43 -3.80 -0.38 3.23
C CYS A 43 -5.02 0.54 3.55
N VAL A 44 -4.81 1.53 4.42
CA VAL A 44 -5.89 2.42 4.92
C VAL A 44 -6.23 3.49 3.90
N HIS A 45 -5.21 4.08 3.27
CA HIS A 45 -5.34 5.19 2.31
C HIS A 45 -5.06 4.72 0.89
N VAL A 46 -5.95 3.89 0.35
CA VAL A 46 -5.87 3.37 -1.01
C VAL A 46 -7.02 3.91 -1.87
N SER A 47 -6.73 4.18 -3.15
CA SER A 47 -7.73 4.54 -4.16
C SER A 47 -8.31 3.29 -4.85
N ASP A 48 -9.35 3.46 -5.67
CA ASP A 48 -9.91 2.36 -6.48
C ASP A 48 -8.86 1.78 -7.45
N ASP A 49 -8.00 2.63 -8.01
CA ASP A 49 -6.88 2.20 -8.87
C ASP A 49 -5.86 1.38 -8.08
N ASP A 50 -5.54 1.77 -6.84
CA ASP A 50 -4.65 1.01 -5.97
C ASP A 50 -5.23 -0.36 -5.62
N ILE A 51 -6.53 -0.41 -5.31
CA ILE A 51 -7.25 -1.66 -5.04
C ILE A 51 -7.19 -2.58 -6.27
N ALA A 52 -7.40 -2.03 -7.47
CA ALA A 52 -7.29 -2.78 -8.72
C ALA A 52 -5.86 -3.35 -8.92
N ILE A 53 -4.82 -2.56 -8.65
CA ILE A 53 -3.42 -3.01 -8.72
C ILE A 53 -3.17 -4.17 -7.74
N LEU A 54 -3.56 -4.02 -6.48
CA LEU A 54 -3.38 -5.05 -5.45
C LEU A 54 -4.10 -6.35 -5.83
N GLN A 55 -5.33 -6.24 -6.34
CA GLN A 55 -6.13 -7.38 -6.81
C GLN A 55 -5.45 -8.08 -8.00
N GLN A 56 -5.08 -7.34 -9.05
CA GLN A 56 -4.48 -7.89 -10.27
C GLN A 56 -3.18 -8.63 -9.97
N ASN A 57 -2.39 -8.13 -9.01
CA ASN A 57 -1.12 -8.75 -8.60
C ASN A 57 -1.27 -9.77 -7.46
N ARG A 58 -2.51 -10.08 -7.05
CA ARG A 58 -2.82 -11.08 -6.02
C ARG A 58 -2.10 -10.82 -4.69
N VAL A 59 -1.99 -9.54 -4.31
CA VAL A 59 -1.39 -9.11 -3.04
C VAL A 59 -2.38 -9.41 -1.91
N GLY A 60 -1.92 -10.06 -0.84
CA GLY A 60 -2.71 -10.25 0.36
C GLY A 60 -2.73 -8.96 1.19
N VAL A 61 -3.85 -8.66 1.86
CA VAL A 61 -3.97 -7.51 2.74
C VAL A 61 -4.13 -7.98 4.19
N ALA A 62 -3.24 -7.51 5.07
CA ALA A 62 -3.41 -7.62 6.51
C ALA A 62 -4.11 -6.35 7.00
N HIS A 63 -5.39 -6.47 7.36
CA HIS A 63 -6.14 -5.36 7.94
C HIS A 63 -5.91 -5.29 9.46
N ASN A 64 -5.41 -4.15 9.94
CA ASN A 64 -4.96 -3.95 11.33
C ASN A 64 -5.79 -2.88 12.07
N PRO A 65 -7.11 -3.07 12.25
CA PRO A 65 -8.02 -2.01 12.70
C PRO A 65 -7.66 -1.41 14.07
N GLU A 66 -7.26 -2.22 15.05
CA GLU A 66 -6.86 -1.70 16.37
C GLU A 66 -5.60 -0.81 16.30
N SER A 67 -4.63 -1.17 15.46
CA SER A 67 -3.43 -0.36 15.23
C SER A 67 -3.78 0.94 14.52
N ASN A 68 -4.58 0.86 13.46
CA ASN A 68 -4.98 2.02 12.64
C ASN A 68 -5.68 3.09 13.49
N MET A 69 -6.52 2.68 14.45
CA MET A 69 -7.20 3.62 15.35
C MET A 69 -6.28 4.32 16.35
N LYS A 70 -5.11 3.77 16.68
CA LYS A 70 -4.15 4.42 17.59
C LYS A 70 -3.38 5.57 16.93
N LEU A 71 -3.37 5.61 15.59
CA LEU A 71 -2.65 6.59 14.79
C LEU A 71 -3.55 7.67 14.18
N ALA A 72 -4.86 7.64 14.51
CA ALA A 72 -5.89 8.53 13.98
C ALA A 72 -6.02 9.85 14.75
#